data_AF-A0A7V7WGL3-F1
#
_entry.id   AF-A0A7V7WGL3-F1
#
_cell.length_a   1.000
_cell.length_b   1.000
_cell.length_c   1.000
_cell.angle_alpha   90.00
_cell.angle_beta   90.00
_cell.angle_gamma   90.00
#
_symmetry.space_group_name_H-M   'P 1'
#
loop_
_entity.id
_entity.type
_entity.pdbx_description
1 polymer ?
#
loop_
_entity_poly.entity_id
_entity_poly.type
_entity_poly.pdbx_seq_one_letter_code
_entity_poly.pdbx_strand_id
1 'polypeptide(L)' 'MPSQASKQLETFPNPNPDRDYEIKFDCPEFTCLCPKTGQPDFATLHIS' A
#
# COMPACT_ATOMS: atom_id res chain seq x y z
N MET A 1 0.30 23.36 -2.85
CA MET A 1 1.17 22.51 -2.01
C MET A 1 0.61 21.11 -2.05
N PRO A 2 1.42 20.04 -2.22
CA PRO A 2 0.90 18.68 -2.12
C PRO A 2 0.34 18.47 -0.71
N SER A 3 -0.76 17.72 -0.59
CA SER A 3 -1.30 17.34 0.72
C SER A 3 -0.30 16.44 1.45
N GLN A 4 -0.19 16.61 2.76
CA GLN A 4 0.61 15.71 3.58
C GLN A 4 -0.09 14.35 3.66
N ALA A 5 0.62 13.27 3.33
CA ALA A 5 0.07 11.93 3.42
C ALA A 5 -0.26 11.55 4.88
N SER A 6 -1.43 10.96 5.09
CA SER A 6 -1.83 10.41 6.39
C SER A 6 -1.07 9.11 6.68
N LYS A 7 -0.74 8.86 7.95
CA LYS A 7 -0.22 7.56 8.42
C LYS A 7 -1.34 6.61 8.86
N GLN A 8 -2.59 7.07 8.83
CA GLN A 8 -3.73 6.32 9.33
C GLN A 8 -4.39 5.56 8.17
N LEU A 9 -4.52 4.25 8.34
CA LEU A 9 -5.23 3.38 7.40
C LEU A 9 -6.70 3.31 7.77
N GLU A 10 -7.57 3.34 6.77
CA GLU A 10 -9.00 3.14 6.94
C GLU A 10 -9.38 1.67 6.75
N THR A 11 -10.43 1.25 7.44
CA THR A 11 -10.94 -0.13 7.41
C THR A 11 -12.46 -0.13 7.35
N PHE A 12 -13.04 -1.21 6.85
CA PHE A 12 -14.48 -1.42 6.84
C PHE A 12 -14.82 -2.85 7.28
N PRO A 13 -16.04 -3.11 7.79
CA PRO A 13 -16.47 -4.46 8.17
C PRO A 13 -16.48 -5.41 6.96
N ASN A 14 -16.01 -6.65 7.16
CA ASN A 14 -16.06 -7.68 6.14
C ASN A 14 -17.53 -8.01 5.77
N PRO A 15 -17.97 -7.83 4.51
CA PRO A 15 -19.36 -8.11 4.10
C PRO A 15 -19.72 -9.60 4.03
N ASN A 16 -18.73 -10.51 4.00
CA ASN A 16 -18.93 -11.96 3.89
C ASN A 16 -18.03 -12.72 4.89
N PRO A 17 -18.30 -12.64 6.21
CA PRO A 17 -17.42 -13.21 7.23
C PRO A 17 -17.37 -14.75 7.23
N ASP A 18 -18.43 -15.43 6.75
CA ASP A 18 -18.53 -16.89 6.77
C ASP A 18 -17.88 -17.57 5.55
N ARG A 19 -17.28 -16.81 4.63
CA ARG A 19 -16.63 -17.32 3.43
C ARG A 19 -15.13 -17.05 3.49
N ASP A 20 -14.34 -18.09 3.28
CA ASP A 20 -12.90 -17.91 3.06
C ASP A 20 -12.65 -17.24 1.71
N TYR A 21 -11.95 -16.11 1.74
CA TYR A 21 -11.49 -15.42 0.54
C TYR A 21 -10.16 -14.69 0.81
N GLU A 22 -9.41 -14.45 -0.26
CA GLU A 22 -8.15 -13.72 -0.24
C GLU A 22 -8.32 -12.42 -1.05
N ILE A 23 -7.85 -11.28 -0.53
CA ILE A 23 -7.83 -10.01 -1.26
C ILE A 23 -6.38 -9.69 -1.60
N LYS A 24 -6.08 -9.62 -2.90
CA LYS A 24 -4.75 -9.26 -3.39
C LYS A 24 -4.70 -7.81 -3.81
N PHE A 25 -3.61 -7.14 -3.46
CA PHE A 25 -3.26 -5.81 -3.97
C PHE A 25 -1.96 -5.90 -4.76
N ASP A 26 -2.05 -5.54 -6.03
CA ASP A 26 -0.89 -5.31 -6.90
C ASP A 26 -0.67 -3.80 -7.00
N CYS A 27 0.44 -3.32 -6.45
CA CYS A 27 0.81 -1.91 -6.47
C CYS A 27 2.09 -1.71 -7.30
N PRO A 28 2.00 -1.63 -8.65
CA PRO A 28 3.15 -1.49 -9.54
C PRO A 28 3.80 -0.10 -9.53
N GLU A 29 3.19 0.86 -8.83
CA GLU A 29 3.60 2.26 -8.80
C GLU A 29 4.26 2.65 -7.47
N PHE A 30 4.70 1.67 -6.68
CA PHE A 30 5.37 1.98 -5.41
C PHE A 30 6.75 2.62 -5.68
N THR A 31 6.97 3.76 -5.02
CA THR A 31 8.24 4.46 -5.03
C THR A 31 8.56 5.04 -3.66
N CYS A 32 9.84 5.09 -3.31
CA CYS A 32 10.33 5.70 -2.07
C CYS A 32 11.72 6.32 -2.29
N LEU A 33 12.27 6.96 -1.26
CA LEU A 33 13.62 7.52 -1.31
C LEU A 33 14.58 6.61 -0.55
N CYS A 34 15.73 6.31 -1.16
CA CYS A 34 16.81 5.60 -0.49
C CYS A 34 17.30 6.44 0.71
N PRO A 35 17.34 5.91 1.94
CA PRO A 35 17.72 6.68 3.13
C PRO A 35 19.19 7.12 3.11
N LYS A 36 20.04 6.43 2.32
CA LYS A 36 21.47 6.74 2.21
C LYS A 36 21.77 7.80 1.15
N THR A 37 21.16 7.70 -0.03
CA THR A 37 21.50 8.53 -1.21
C THR A 37 20.44 9.57 -1.54
N GLY A 38 19.21 9.42 -1.03
CA GLY A 38 18.07 10.26 -1.39
C GLY A 38 17.57 10.05 -2.82
N GLN A 39 18.08 9.04 -3.54
CA GLN A 39 17.62 8.70 -4.89
C GLN A 39 16.28 7.96 -4.84
N PRO A 40 15.43 8.09 -5.88
CA PRO A 40 14.16 7.39 -5.94
C PRO A 40 14.37 5.90 -6.26
N ASP A 41 13.76 5.05 -5.44
CA ASP A 41 13.64 3.62 -5.65
C ASP A 41 12.25 3.30 -6.20
N PHE A 42 12.14 2.26 -7.03
CA PHE A 42 10.88 1.81 -7.64
C PHE A 42 10.72 0.31 -7.44
N ALA A 43 9.51 -0.13 -7.09
CA ALA A 43 9.18 -1.54 -6.96
C ALA A 43 7.69 -1.80 -7.22
N THR A 44 7.35 -3.06 -7.50
CA THR A 44 5.98 -3.55 -7.44
C THR A 44 5.75 -4.21 -6.08
N LEU A 45 4.76 -3.75 -5.32
CA LEU A 45 4.35 -4.42 -4.08
C LEU A 45 3.20 -5.38 -4.36
N HIS A 46 3.31 -6.60 -3.85
CA HIS A 46 2.26 -7.61 -3.87
C HIS A 46 1.85 -7.90 -2.43
N ILE A 47 0.56 -7.71 -2.11
CA ILE A 47 -0.02 -7.94 -0.77
C ILE A 47 -1.14 -8.98 -0.96
N SER A 48 -1.14 -10.04 -0.16
CA SER A 48 -2.10 -11.15 -0.23
C SER A 48 -2.66 -11.47 1.15
#